data_AF-A0A2V5T9T2-F1
#
_entry.id   AF-A0A2V5T9T2-F1
#
_cell.length_a   1.000
_cell.length_b   1.000
_cell.length_c   1.000
_cell.angle_alpha   90.00
_cell.angle_beta   90.00
_cell.angle_gamma   90.00
#
_symmetry.space_group_name_H-M   'P 1'
#
loop_
_entity.id
_entity.type
_entity.pdbx_description
1 polymer ?
#
loop_
_entity_poly.entity_id
_entity_poly.type
_entity_poly.pdbx_seq_one_letter_code
_entity_poly.pdbx_strand_id
1 'polypeptide(L)'
;MLERAGVNAKACEVILEGADHGPLEDPKAPPGDVRFVRSIPLPKAREDVVLAYQMNDVDLPPEHGFPVRAIVPGWYAVASIKWLQRIIVTDRPFSGYYQTLDYAFWKRDGDSAELVPLTTMQIKAEIAQPVEGEVIAANSIVRVHGAAWTGGGDITRVELSMDGGARWSDTKLIDKPIRNAWRLWGFEWHTPAAAGRTRD
;
A
#
# COMPACT_ATOMS: atom_id res chain seq x y z
N MET A 1 -13.56 9.22 -17.47
CA MET A 1 -13.46 10.65 -17.13
C MET A 1 -12.41 11.35 -17.98
N LEU A 2 -11.14 10.90 -17.96
CA LEU A 2 -10.04 11.52 -18.72
C LEU A 2 -10.33 11.62 -20.23
N GLU A 3 -10.93 10.59 -20.83
CA GLU A 3 -11.32 10.62 -22.25
C GLU A 3 -12.30 11.76 -22.56
N ARG A 4 -13.31 11.97 -21.69
CA ARG A 4 -14.28 13.07 -21.82
C ARG A 4 -13.63 14.45 -21.68
N ALA A 5 -12.52 14.54 -20.95
CA ALA A 5 -11.76 15.78 -20.77
C ALA A 5 -10.88 16.13 -21.98
N GLY A 6 -10.73 15.22 -22.97
CA GLY A 6 -9.92 15.49 -24.17
C GLY A 6 -8.43 15.63 -23.86
N VAL A 7 -7.85 14.65 -23.15
CA VAL A 7 -6.43 14.67 -22.77
C VAL A 7 -5.52 14.90 -23.96
N ASN A 8 -4.66 15.91 -23.86
CA ASN A 8 -3.63 16.24 -24.85
C ASN A 8 -2.71 15.03 -25.10
N ALA A 9 -2.36 14.77 -26.36
CA ALA A 9 -1.47 13.68 -26.75
C ALA A 9 -0.07 13.72 -26.11
N LYS A 10 0.39 14.90 -25.68
CA LYS A 10 1.68 15.09 -24.98
C LYS A 10 1.60 14.84 -23.47
N ALA A 11 0.41 14.62 -22.91
CA ALA A 11 0.24 14.41 -21.48
C ALA A 11 0.98 13.14 -21.02
N CYS A 12 1.72 13.26 -19.92
CA CYS A 12 2.50 12.17 -19.34
C CYS A 12 2.04 11.78 -17.92
N GLU A 13 1.46 12.71 -17.15
CA GLU A 13 1.03 12.47 -15.78
C GLU A 13 -0.36 13.06 -15.48
N VAL A 14 -1.03 12.46 -14.50
CA VAL A 14 -2.25 12.94 -13.86
C VAL A 14 -1.91 13.28 -12.41
N ILE A 15 -1.98 14.57 -12.08
CA ILE A 15 -1.81 15.10 -10.73
C ILE A 15 -3.17 15.05 -10.04
N LEU A 16 -3.17 14.51 -8.82
CA LEU A 16 -4.32 14.40 -7.93
C LEU A 16 -4.04 15.24 -6.69
N GLU A 17 -4.92 16.20 -6.41
CA GLU A 17 -4.80 17.15 -5.30
C GLU A 17 -5.99 17.00 -4.36
N GLY A 18 -5.68 16.72 -3.08
CA GLY A 18 -6.63 16.68 -2.00
C GLY A 18 -6.98 18.09 -1.50
N ALA A 19 -8.11 18.20 -0.81
CA ALA A 19 -8.52 19.43 -0.15
C ALA A 19 -7.70 19.71 1.13
N ASP A 20 -7.04 18.70 1.68
CA ASP A 20 -6.22 18.81 2.88
C ASP A 20 -4.87 19.47 2.61
N HIS A 21 -4.45 20.25 3.60
CA HIS A 21 -3.22 21.01 3.59
C HIS A 21 -2.81 21.33 5.02
N GLY A 22 -1.54 21.64 5.22
CA GLY A 22 -1.07 22.12 6.51
C GLY A 22 0.41 22.50 6.49
N PRO A 23 0.89 23.07 7.60
CA PRO A 23 2.31 23.26 7.80
C PRO A 23 3.00 21.90 7.92
N LEU A 24 4.22 21.81 7.42
CA LEU A 24 5.08 20.64 7.60
C LEU A 24 5.99 20.86 8.80
N GLU A 25 6.05 19.88 9.70
CA GLU A 25 6.94 19.91 10.87
C GLU A 25 8.39 19.50 10.52
N ASP A 26 8.64 19.05 9.29
CA ASP A 26 9.97 18.68 8.80
C ASP A 26 10.81 19.92 8.43
N PRO A 27 11.96 20.15 9.09
CA PRO A 27 12.85 21.27 8.78
C PRO A 27 13.38 21.30 7.34
N LYS A 28 13.35 20.16 6.63
CA LYS A 28 13.79 20.03 5.23
C LYS A 28 12.67 20.33 4.23
N ALA A 29 11.46 20.55 4.71
CA ALA A 29 10.32 20.81 3.86
C ALA A 29 10.24 22.28 3.41
N PRO A 30 9.55 22.58 2.29
CA PRO A 30 9.24 23.96 1.91
C PRO A 30 8.49 24.68 3.04
N PRO A 31 8.83 25.93 3.36
CA PRO A 31 8.11 26.68 4.38
C PRO A 31 6.68 26.97 3.91
N GLY A 32 5.75 26.97 4.86
CA GLY A 32 4.37 27.38 4.64
C GLY A 32 3.37 26.22 4.58
N ASP A 33 2.23 26.52 3.98
CA ASP A 33 1.07 25.64 3.91
C ASP A 33 1.14 24.75 2.66
N VAL A 34 1.30 23.45 2.85
CA VAL A 34 1.52 22.49 1.77
C VAL A 34 0.27 21.62 1.60
N ARG A 35 -0.25 21.58 0.37
CA ARG A 35 -1.37 20.71 -0.01
C ARG A 35 -0.90 19.27 -0.22
N PHE A 36 -1.76 18.31 0.10
CA PHE A 36 -1.47 16.91 -0.22
C PHE A 36 -1.72 16.63 -1.70
N VAL A 37 -0.63 16.51 -2.46
CA VAL A 37 -0.67 16.34 -3.92
C VAL A 37 0.29 15.25 -4.36
N ARG A 38 -0.20 14.34 -5.22
CA ARG A 38 0.60 13.27 -5.83
C ARG A 38 0.32 13.20 -7.32
N SER A 39 1.24 12.62 -8.09
CA SER A 39 1.02 12.32 -9.51
C SER A 39 1.09 10.83 -9.81
N ILE A 40 0.38 10.45 -10.87
CA ILE A 40 0.33 9.09 -11.42
C ILE A 40 0.66 9.19 -12.91
N PRO A 41 1.54 8.32 -13.45
CA PRO A 41 1.74 8.20 -14.89
C PRO A 41 0.41 7.97 -15.61
N LEU A 42 0.19 8.69 -16.70
CA LEU A 42 -1.06 8.65 -17.45
C LEU A 42 -1.48 7.21 -17.86
N PRO A 43 -0.57 6.29 -18.26
CA PRO A 43 -0.94 4.90 -18.54
C PRO A 43 -1.58 4.21 -17.33
N LYS A 44 -0.98 4.34 -16.14
CA LYS A 44 -1.53 3.77 -14.90
C LYS A 44 -2.87 4.40 -14.53
N ALA A 45 -2.99 5.73 -14.68
CA ALA A 45 -4.24 6.44 -14.42
C ALA A 45 -5.40 6.00 -15.33
N ARG A 46 -5.10 5.47 -16.52
CA ARG A 46 -6.09 4.92 -17.46
C ARG A 46 -6.38 3.43 -17.26
N GLU A 47 -5.44 2.69 -16.66
CA GLU A 47 -5.53 1.25 -16.51
C GLU A 47 -6.62 0.84 -15.50
N ASP A 48 -6.50 1.30 -14.25
CA ASP A 48 -7.32 0.77 -13.15
C ASP A 48 -7.58 1.79 -12.01
N VAL A 49 -7.20 3.05 -12.18
CA VAL A 49 -7.49 4.09 -11.18
C VAL A 49 -8.98 4.45 -11.22
N VAL A 50 -9.61 4.45 -10.04
CA VAL A 50 -11.03 4.78 -9.90
C VAL A 50 -11.22 6.01 -9.01
N LEU A 51 -12.25 6.79 -9.32
CA LEU A 51 -12.78 7.82 -8.43
C LEU A 51 -13.93 7.19 -7.65
N ALA A 52 -13.68 6.86 -6.38
CA ALA A 52 -14.65 6.23 -5.52
C ALA A 52 -15.42 7.30 -4.74
N TYR A 53 -16.73 7.10 -4.64
CA TYR A 53 -17.64 7.87 -3.78
C TYR A 53 -18.34 6.97 -2.73
N GLN A 54 -18.17 5.65 -2.85
CA GLN A 54 -18.66 4.64 -1.90
C GLN A 54 -17.54 3.67 -1.51
N MET A 55 -17.67 3.08 -0.33
CA MET A 55 -16.82 2.02 0.21
C MET A 55 -17.70 1.03 0.96
N ASN A 56 -17.65 -0.25 0.60
CA ASN A 56 -18.50 -1.31 1.18
C ASN A 56 -20.00 -0.95 1.16
N ASP A 57 -20.50 -0.58 -0.03
CA ASP A 57 -21.91 -0.28 -0.31
C ASP A 57 -22.50 0.94 0.43
N VAL A 58 -21.67 1.71 1.13
CA VAL A 58 -22.07 2.97 1.78
C VAL A 58 -21.26 4.13 1.24
N ASP A 59 -21.77 5.36 1.38
CA ASP A 59 -21.00 6.57 1.09
C ASP A 59 -19.70 6.59 1.89
N LEU A 60 -18.65 7.17 1.31
CA LEU A 60 -17.36 7.27 1.99
C LEU A 60 -17.53 7.95 3.37
N PRO A 61 -17.03 7.35 4.46
CA PRO A 61 -16.88 8.07 5.71
C PRO A 61 -15.97 9.30 5.53
N PRO A 62 -16.16 10.40 6.28
CA PRO A 62 -15.34 11.60 6.18
C PRO A 62 -13.83 11.32 6.26
N GLU A 63 -13.40 10.46 7.19
CA GLU A 63 -12.01 10.04 7.41
C GLU A 63 -11.44 9.24 6.23
N HIS A 64 -12.30 8.66 5.39
CA HIS A 64 -11.94 7.92 4.20
C HIS A 64 -12.04 8.75 2.92
N GLY A 65 -12.39 10.03 2.99
CA GLY A 65 -12.26 10.96 1.88
C GLY A 65 -13.57 11.38 1.22
N PHE A 66 -14.69 11.40 1.96
CA PHE A 66 -15.95 11.96 1.47
C PHE A 66 -15.76 13.36 0.83
N PRO A 67 -16.45 13.69 -0.28
CA PRO A 67 -17.40 12.85 -1.02
C PRO A 67 -16.73 11.95 -2.06
N VAL A 68 -15.49 12.23 -2.44
CA VAL A 68 -14.78 11.50 -3.49
C VAL A 68 -13.31 11.36 -3.14
N ARG A 69 -12.78 10.15 -3.37
CA ARG A 69 -11.34 9.87 -3.33
C ARG A 69 -10.88 9.20 -4.61
N ALA A 70 -9.59 9.33 -4.91
CA ALA A 70 -8.93 8.42 -5.84
C ALA A 70 -8.55 7.13 -5.12
N ILE A 71 -8.68 6.00 -5.82
CA ILE A 71 -8.09 4.71 -5.46
C ILE A 71 -7.15 4.32 -6.58
N VAL A 72 -5.89 4.03 -6.21
CA VAL A 72 -4.82 3.60 -7.13
C VAL A 72 -4.45 2.17 -6.79
N PRO A 73 -5.10 1.17 -7.41
CA PRO A 73 -4.90 -0.23 -7.03
C PRO A 73 -3.46 -0.68 -7.23
N GLY A 74 -2.97 -1.48 -6.28
CA GLY A 74 -1.61 -2.02 -6.28
C GLY A 74 -0.50 -1.02 -5.91
N TRP A 75 -0.82 0.27 -5.74
CA TRP A 75 0.13 1.27 -5.27
C TRP A 75 0.01 1.49 -3.77
N TYR A 76 1.07 2.00 -3.14
CA TYR A 76 1.01 2.41 -1.73
C TYR A 76 -0.09 3.47 -1.53
N ALA A 77 -0.74 3.41 -0.36
CA ALA A 77 -1.95 4.18 -0.07
C ALA A 77 -1.81 5.70 -0.24
N VAL A 78 -0.58 6.23 -0.12
CA VAL A 78 -0.25 7.64 -0.39
C VAL A 78 -0.75 8.13 -1.76
N ALA A 79 -0.76 7.27 -2.78
CA ALA A 79 -1.24 7.65 -4.11
C ALA A 79 -2.78 7.76 -4.20
N SER A 80 -3.51 7.17 -3.24
CA SER A 80 -4.97 7.14 -3.20
C SER A 80 -5.53 8.35 -2.46
N ILE A 81 -5.52 9.51 -3.12
CA ILE A 81 -5.85 10.82 -2.56
C ILE A 81 -7.29 10.88 -2.04
N LYS A 82 -7.44 11.21 -0.75
CA LYS A 82 -8.72 11.49 -0.09
C LYS A 82 -9.14 12.94 -0.35
N TRP A 83 -10.43 13.24 -0.15
CA TRP A 83 -10.99 14.60 -0.29
C TRP A 83 -10.59 15.23 -1.62
N LEU A 84 -10.68 14.46 -2.71
CA LEU A 84 -10.11 14.83 -4.01
C LEU A 84 -10.79 16.08 -4.54
N GLN A 85 -10.02 17.16 -4.69
CA GLN A 85 -10.54 18.47 -5.08
C GLN A 85 -10.19 18.82 -6.52
N ARG A 86 -8.99 18.43 -6.99
CA ARG A 86 -8.52 18.77 -8.34
C ARG A 86 -7.81 17.60 -9.00
N ILE A 87 -8.03 17.49 -10.31
CA ILE A 87 -7.33 16.55 -11.20
C ILE A 87 -6.74 17.38 -12.34
N ILE A 88 -5.42 17.35 -12.48
CA ILE A 88 -4.68 18.14 -13.46
C ILE A 88 -3.90 17.18 -14.34
N VAL A 89 -4.04 17.31 -15.65
CA VAL A 89 -3.30 16.52 -16.61
C VAL A 89 -2.16 17.36 -17.18
N THR A 90 -0.94 16.86 -17.13
CA THR A 90 0.29 17.61 -17.45
C THR A 90 1.15 16.85 -18.46
N ASP A 91 1.88 17.59 -19.28
CA ASP A 91 2.91 17.10 -20.21
C ASP A 91 4.33 17.16 -19.62
N ARG A 92 4.44 17.56 -18.35
CA ARG A 92 5.70 17.63 -17.58
C ARG A 92 5.61 16.78 -16.31
N PRO A 93 6.72 16.13 -15.90
CA PRO A 93 6.79 15.43 -14.62
C PRO A 93 6.44 16.35 -13.46
N PHE A 94 5.71 15.81 -12.48
CA PHE A 94 5.35 16.52 -11.26
C PHE A 94 6.40 16.29 -10.16
N SER A 95 6.85 17.38 -9.53
CA SER A 95 7.93 17.36 -8.54
C SER A 95 7.53 17.86 -7.14
N GLY A 96 6.25 17.76 -6.78
CA GLY A 96 5.75 18.21 -5.47
C GLY A 96 6.34 17.45 -4.28
N TYR A 97 6.30 18.06 -3.08
CA TYR A 97 6.94 17.57 -1.85
C TYR A 97 6.61 16.09 -1.55
N TYR A 98 5.32 15.74 -1.48
CA TYR A 98 4.89 14.37 -1.22
C TYR A 98 5.18 13.40 -2.38
N GLN A 99 5.51 13.89 -3.58
CA GLN A 99 5.90 13.06 -4.72
C GLN A 99 7.38 12.70 -4.69
N THR A 100 8.24 13.66 -4.36
CA THR A 100 9.69 13.57 -4.61
C THR A 100 10.57 13.59 -3.36
N LEU A 101 10.08 14.05 -2.22
CA LEU A 101 10.88 14.21 -0.99
C LEU A 101 10.43 13.26 0.12
N ASP A 102 9.14 13.26 0.46
CA ASP A 102 8.62 12.49 1.60
C ASP A 102 8.37 11.02 1.22
N TYR A 103 7.50 10.78 0.24
CA TYR A 103 7.18 9.44 -0.24
C TYR A 103 8.00 9.06 -1.48
N ALA A 104 9.32 9.07 -1.30
CA ALA A 104 10.30 8.63 -2.27
C ALA A 104 11.40 7.78 -1.60
N PHE A 105 12.06 6.93 -2.36
CA PHE A 105 13.15 6.09 -1.86
C PHE A 105 14.32 6.05 -2.85
N TRP A 106 15.52 5.82 -2.34
CA TRP A 106 16.71 5.67 -3.17
C TRP A 106 16.71 4.31 -3.84
N LYS A 107 16.53 4.31 -5.17
CA LYS A 107 16.78 3.15 -6.01
C LYS A 107 18.24 3.18 -6.45
N ARG A 108 18.97 2.10 -6.16
CA ARG A 108 20.37 1.93 -6.56
C ARG A 108 20.46 0.95 -7.71
N ASP A 109 21.22 1.32 -8.73
CA ASP A 109 21.56 0.46 -9.87
C ASP A 109 23.04 0.65 -10.22
N GLY A 110 23.87 -0.32 -9.83
CA GLY A 110 25.32 -0.18 -9.85
C GLY A 110 25.79 1.03 -9.04
N ASP A 111 26.57 1.90 -9.70
CA ASP A 111 27.08 3.15 -9.10
C ASP A 111 26.07 4.31 -9.15
N SER A 112 24.92 4.13 -9.80
CA SER A 112 23.88 5.14 -9.88
C SER A 112 22.90 5.04 -8.70
N ALA A 113 22.46 6.19 -8.19
CA ALA A 113 21.42 6.29 -7.19
C ALA A 113 20.43 7.37 -7.61
N GLU A 114 19.16 7.00 -7.71
CA GLU A 114 18.08 7.90 -8.07
C GLU A 114 17.01 7.87 -6.97
N LEU A 115 16.54 9.05 -6.57
CA LEU A 115 15.41 9.18 -5.67
C LEU A 115 14.13 9.04 -6.50
N VAL A 116 13.41 7.93 -6.33
CA VAL A 116 12.21 7.62 -7.10
C VAL A 116 10.96 7.65 -6.22
N PRO A 117 9.80 8.11 -6.73
CA PRO A 117 8.56 8.11 -5.97
C PRO A 117 8.14 6.70 -5.55
N LEU A 118 7.54 6.60 -4.37
CA LEU A 118 6.91 5.37 -3.90
C LEU A 118 5.67 5.08 -4.75
N THR A 119 5.64 3.93 -5.43
CA THR A 119 4.59 3.55 -6.39
C THR A 119 3.97 2.20 -6.03
N THR A 120 4.33 1.13 -6.73
CA THR A 120 3.80 -0.22 -6.55
C THR A 120 4.20 -0.80 -5.20
N MET A 121 3.23 -1.34 -4.47
CA MET A 121 3.47 -2.05 -3.21
C MET A 121 4.37 -3.26 -3.43
N GLN A 122 5.44 -3.34 -2.64
CA GLN A 122 6.27 -4.54 -2.60
C GLN A 122 5.52 -5.69 -1.94
N ILE A 123 5.97 -6.92 -2.23
CA ILE A 123 5.42 -8.09 -1.57
C ILE A 123 5.67 -8.01 -0.06
N LYS A 124 4.62 -8.26 0.72
CA LYS A 124 4.69 -8.34 2.18
C LYS A 124 3.72 -9.40 2.68
N ALA A 125 4.08 -10.03 3.79
CA ALA A 125 3.19 -10.86 4.60
C ALA A 125 3.31 -10.42 6.06
N GLU A 126 2.23 -10.55 6.81
CA GLU A 126 2.16 -10.16 8.21
C GLU A 126 1.33 -11.16 8.99
N ILE A 127 1.81 -11.53 10.17
CA ILE A 127 1.11 -12.37 11.14
C ILE A 127 0.12 -11.47 11.89
N ALA A 128 -1.17 -11.79 11.81
CA ALA A 128 -2.20 -11.07 12.55
C ALA A 128 -2.42 -11.67 13.94
N GLN A 129 -2.33 -12.99 14.04
CA GLN A 129 -2.38 -13.74 15.29
C GLN A 129 -1.42 -14.93 15.22
N PRO A 130 -0.73 -15.26 16.32
CA PRO A 130 -0.72 -14.53 17.61
C PRO A 130 -0.03 -13.17 17.52
N VAL A 131 -0.28 -12.29 18.49
CA VAL A 131 0.44 -11.00 18.60
C VAL A 131 1.78 -11.16 19.32
N GLU A 132 2.66 -10.18 19.13
CA GLU A 132 3.93 -10.12 19.86
C GLU A 132 3.68 -10.13 21.38
N GLY A 133 4.39 -11.03 22.08
CA GLY A 133 4.29 -11.18 23.54
C GLY A 133 3.08 -11.97 24.04
N GLU A 134 2.23 -12.49 23.16
CA GLU A 134 1.09 -13.33 23.55
C GLU A 134 1.56 -14.63 24.24
N VAL A 135 0.96 -14.95 25.38
CA VAL A 135 1.24 -16.19 26.13
C VAL A 135 0.28 -17.28 25.68
N ILE A 136 0.84 -18.32 25.06
CA ILE A 136 0.08 -19.41 24.45
C ILE A 136 0.27 -20.69 25.27
N ALA A 137 -0.80 -21.46 25.44
CA ALA A 137 -0.74 -22.72 26.16
C ALA A 137 0.20 -23.73 25.46
N ALA A 138 1.10 -24.33 26.23
CA ALA A 138 1.91 -25.46 25.78
C ALA A 138 1.03 -26.68 25.49
N ASN A 139 1.49 -27.58 24.63
CA ASN A 139 0.78 -28.79 24.22
C ASN A 139 -0.65 -28.54 23.71
N SER A 140 -0.83 -27.49 22.90
CA SER A 140 -2.12 -27.10 22.32
C SER A 140 -2.03 -26.93 20.80
N ILE A 141 -3.19 -26.77 20.15
CA ILE A 141 -3.28 -26.45 18.73
C ILE A 141 -3.73 -25.00 18.62
N VAL A 142 -2.93 -24.19 17.95
CA VAL A 142 -3.13 -22.74 17.82
C VAL A 142 -3.16 -22.40 16.35
N ARG A 143 -4.16 -21.63 15.94
CA ARG A 143 -4.24 -21.12 14.57
C ARG A 143 -3.38 -19.86 14.46
N VAL A 144 -2.26 -19.97 13.77
CA VAL A 144 -1.49 -18.82 13.31
C VAL A 144 -2.07 -18.36 11.99
N HIS A 145 -2.38 -17.07 11.84
CA HIS A 145 -2.94 -16.56 10.59
C HIS A 145 -2.58 -15.11 10.35
N GLY A 146 -2.75 -14.68 9.11
CA GLY A 146 -2.36 -13.35 8.69
C GLY A 146 -2.82 -13.01 7.29
N ALA A 147 -2.22 -11.95 6.75
CA ALA A 147 -2.47 -11.48 5.40
C ALA A 147 -1.15 -11.34 4.64
N ALA A 148 -1.20 -11.53 3.34
CA ALA A 148 -0.11 -11.25 2.42
C ALA A 148 -0.62 -10.46 1.21
N TRP A 149 0.18 -9.56 0.68
CA TRP A 149 -0.21 -8.70 -0.43
C TRP A 149 0.99 -8.30 -1.29
N THR A 150 0.70 -7.91 -2.53
CA THR A 150 1.66 -7.34 -3.47
C THR A 150 0.91 -6.44 -4.43
N GLY A 151 1.59 -5.41 -4.96
CA GLY A 151 1.02 -4.53 -5.97
C GLY A 151 1.17 -5.02 -7.41
N GLY A 152 2.05 -6.01 -7.63
CA GLY A 152 2.50 -6.41 -8.97
C GLY A 152 2.04 -7.78 -9.46
N GLY A 153 1.19 -8.49 -8.71
CA GLY A 153 0.77 -9.84 -9.07
C GLY A 153 -0.09 -10.49 -8.00
N ASP A 154 -0.05 -11.83 -7.95
CA ASP A 154 -0.80 -12.62 -6.98
C ASP A 154 0.15 -13.25 -5.96
N ILE A 155 -0.28 -13.30 -4.70
CA ILE A 155 0.37 -14.16 -3.70
C ILE A 155 0.07 -15.61 -4.06
N THR A 156 1.11 -16.39 -4.38
CA THR A 156 1.01 -17.81 -4.74
C THR A 156 1.39 -18.73 -3.60
N ARG A 157 2.17 -18.24 -2.64
CA ARG A 157 2.70 -19.02 -1.52
C ARG A 157 3.01 -18.09 -0.34
N VAL A 158 2.75 -18.58 0.87
CA VAL A 158 3.23 -17.99 2.12
C VAL A 158 3.80 -19.13 2.95
N GLU A 159 5.03 -18.97 3.40
CA GLU A 159 5.72 -19.90 4.29
C GLU A 159 5.86 -19.28 5.67
N LEU A 160 5.80 -20.11 6.71
CA LEU A 160 5.94 -19.69 8.10
C LEU A 160 7.10 -20.44 8.76
N SER A 161 7.90 -19.70 9.52
CA SER A 161 8.94 -20.25 10.39
C SER A 161 8.56 -20.09 11.85
N MET A 162 8.93 -21.08 12.67
CA MET A 162 8.77 -21.07 14.12
C MET A 162 10.12 -21.04 14.86
N ASP A 163 11.23 -20.92 14.12
CA ASP A 163 12.60 -21.08 14.60
C ASP A 163 13.54 -19.98 14.09
N GLY A 164 13.02 -18.75 13.90
CA GLY A 164 13.80 -17.59 13.48
C GLY A 164 14.30 -17.69 12.03
N GLY A 165 13.53 -18.37 11.16
CA GLY A 165 13.82 -18.50 9.73
C GLY A 165 14.73 -19.67 9.35
N ALA A 166 15.08 -20.56 10.28
CA ALA A 166 15.93 -21.73 9.98
C ALA A 166 15.19 -22.80 9.18
N ARG A 167 13.88 -22.98 9.43
CA ARG A 167 12.98 -23.88 8.70
C ARG A 167 11.68 -23.18 8.36
N TRP A 168 11.11 -23.58 7.23
CA TRP A 168 9.91 -22.99 6.66
C TRP A 168 8.89 -24.09 6.37
N SER A 169 7.64 -23.82 6.70
CA SER A 169 6.51 -24.69 6.40
C SER A 169 5.47 -23.95 5.57
N ASP A 170 4.86 -24.65 4.61
CA ASP A 170 3.78 -24.08 3.82
C ASP A 170 2.57 -23.76 4.69
N THR A 171 2.02 -22.56 4.49
CA THR A 171 0.73 -22.18 5.06
C THR A 171 -0.40 -22.45 4.05
N LYS A 172 -1.63 -22.48 4.53
CA LYS A 172 -2.82 -22.59 3.69
C LYS A 172 -3.33 -21.20 3.32
N LEU A 173 -3.34 -20.88 2.02
CA LEU A 173 -4.08 -19.73 1.50
C LEU A 173 -5.59 -20.01 1.60
N ILE A 174 -6.33 -19.11 2.23
CA ILE A 174 -7.75 -19.30 2.59
C ILE A 174 -8.66 -19.04 1.40
N ASP A 175 -8.36 -17.99 0.63
CA ASP A 175 -9.21 -17.49 -0.45
C ASP A 175 -8.51 -17.54 -1.82
N LYS A 176 -9.31 -17.46 -2.90
CA LYS A 176 -8.83 -17.32 -4.29
C LYS A 176 -8.14 -15.96 -4.52
N PRO A 177 -7.27 -15.84 -5.55
CA PRO A 177 -6.62 -14.57 -5.81
C PRO A 177 -7.67 -13.58 -6.29
N ILE A 178 -7.67 -12.41 -5.65
CA ILE A 178 -8.43 -11.25 -6.11
C ILE A 178 -7.39 -10.17 -6.37
N ARG A 179 -7.31 -9.72 -7.63
CA ARG A 179 -6.36 -8.71 -8.07
C ARG A 179 -6.47 -7.49 -7.14
N ASN A 180 -5.32 -6.99 -6.66
CA ASN A 180 -5.20 -5.83 -5.77
C ASN A 180 -5.81 -5.98 -4.36
N ALA A 181 -6.27 -7.18 -3.97
CA ALA A 181 -6.66 -7.49 -2.60
C ALA A 181 -5.55 -8.26 -1.89
N TRP A 182 -5.50 -8.17 -0.55
CA TRP A 182 -4.69 -9.09 0.23
C TRP A 182 -5.20 -10.53 0.10
N ARG A 183 -4.37 -11.48 0.47
CA ARG A 183 -4.63 -12.91 0.53
C ARG A 183 -4.46 -13.36 1.96
N LEU A 184 -5.52 -13.89 2.55
CA LEU A 184 -5.47 -14.43 3.90
C LEU A 184 -4.83 -15.81 3.90
N TRP A 185 -4.01 -16.08 4.90
CA TRP A 185 -3.32 -17.36 5.08
C TRP A 185 -3.48 -17.86 6.52
N GLY A 186 -3.37 -19.17 6.72
CA GLY A 186 -3.43 -19.78 8.04
C GLY A 186 -2.56 -21.04 8.16
N PHE A 187 -2.14 -21.34 9.38
CA PHE A 187 -1.31 -22.46 9.75
C PHE A 187 -1.75 -23.02 11.11
N GLU A 188 -1.95 -24.34 11.20
CA GLU A 188 -2.25 -25.00 12.47
C GLU A 188 -0.94 -25.37 13.17
N TRP A 189 -0.61 -24.62 14.22
CA TRP A 189 0.59 -24.84 15.00
C TRP A 189 0.31 -25.73 16.20
N HIS A 190 0.98 -26.87 16.25
CA HIS A 190 1.05 -27.71 17.44
C HIS A 190 2.16 -27.18 18.35
N THR A 191 1.79 -26.57 19.47
CA THR A 191 2.77 -25.97 20.38
C THR A 191 3.58 -27.05 21.09
N PRO A 192 4.87 -26.79 21.41
CA PRO A 192 5.70 -27.75 22.13
C PRO A 192 5.10 -28.11 23.50
N ALA A 193 5.41 -29.31 23.99
CA ALA A 193 4.99 -29.76 25.32
C ALA A 193 5.67 -28.97 26.46
N ALA A 194 6.91 -28.52 26.24
CA ALA A 194 7.65 -27.69 27.18
C ALA A 194 7.43 -26.20 26.85
N ALA A 195 7.23 -25.39 27.89
CA ALA A 195 7.16 -23.94 27.74
C ALA A 195 8.50 -23.38 27.23
N GLY A 196 8.43 -22.36 26.38
CA GLY A 196 9.59 -21.67 25.82
C GLY A 196 9.18 -20.36 25.17
N ARG A 197 10.16 -19.60 24.69
CA ARG A 197 9.91 -18.45 23.81
C ARG A 197 10.19 -18.86 22.37
N THR A 198 9.22 -18.68 21.50
CA THR A 198 9.48 -18.58 20.06
C THR A 198 10.30 -17.31 19.84
N ARG A 199 11.41 -17.43 19.10
CA ARG A 199 12.22 -16.29 18.68
C ARG A 199 11.71 -15.80 17.33
N ASP A 200 11.77 -14.49 17.13
CA ASP A 200 11.55 -13.84 15.83
C ASP A 200 12.59 -14.30 14.79
#